data_AF-A0A8B7PSL3-F1
#
_entry.id   AF-A0A8B7PSL3-F1
#
_cell.length_a   1.000
_cell.length_b   1.000
_cell.length_c   1.000
_cell.angle_alpha   90.00
_cell.angle_beta   90.00
_cell.angle_gamma   90.00
#
_symmetry.space_group_name_H-M   'P 1'
#
loop_
_entity.id
_entity.type
_entity.pdbx_description
1 polymer ?
#
loop_
_entity_poly.entity_id
_entity_poly.type
_entity_poly.pdbx_seq_one_letter_code
_entity_poly.pdbx_strand_id
1 'polypeptide(L)'
;MVCYQEARDLSNPQYESFTSIGRCIHFADFHDCWERKDFVTRRLNSTISSCGFQVLWMAPSKTTTEHNFYGNMTFTIDFNELLDHVRPANMYYVDQIMFNQHMVTRILLTRHSYPRLKSVNTSAADSPLKATYGSPRGWQHATSCSVYGRMQPHELEIAFDPTGSDSSWLFRKCRISANYHSKANTGAYHVCHRFNNFGAQCPHSLDDESSVRIIRSWVKALEENEKNVSTSAKADRDVFALAYKEVTGKEYDNRGRGF
;
A
#
# COMPACT_ATOMS: atom_id res chain seq x y z
N MET A 1 -19.36 -5.96 -9.99
CA MET A 1 -20.10 -4.85 -9.35
C MET A 1 -19.30 -4.42 -8.15
N VAL A 2 -19.13 -3.12 -7.92
CA VAL A 2 -18.46 -2.56 -6.74
C VAL A 2 -19.51 -1.81 -5.95
N CYS A 3 -19.70 -2.14 -4.68
CA CYS A 3 -20.68 -1.49 -3.83
C CYS A 3 -19.99 -0.97 -2.56
N TYR A 4 -20.09 0.33 -2.32
CA TYR A 4 -19.63 0.96 -1.08
C TYR A 4 -20.76 0.93 -0.06
N GLN A 5 -20.44 0.61 1.19
CA GLN A 5 -21.39 0.55 2.28
C GLN A 5 -20.77 1.02 3.59
N GLU A 6 -21.60 1.45 4.54
CA GLU A 6 -21.16 1.67 5.91
C GLU A 6 -20.49 0.42 6.49
N ALA A 7 -19.39 0.61 7.20
CA ALA A 7 -18.66 -0.50 7.79
C ALA A 7 -19.48 -1.16 8.90
N ARG A 8 -19.66 -2.47 8.79
CA ARG A 8 -20.33 -3.32 9.78
C ARG A 8 -19.37 -4.36 10.30
N ASP A 9 -19.70 -4.94 11.45
CA ASP A 9 -18.89 -6.00 12.02
C ASP A 9 -19.00 -7.25 11.12
N LEU A 10 -17.90 -8.00 11.02
CA LEU A 10 -17.77 -9.11 10.08
C LEU A 10 -18.50 -10.35 10.58
N SER A 11 -19.19 -11.04 9.68
CA SER A 11 -19.83 -12.33 10.02
C SER A 11 -18.83 -13.48 9.91
N ASN A 12 -18.64 -14.25 10.98
CA ASN A 12 -17.75 -15.43 11.04
C ASN A 12 -16.35 -15.23 10.40
N PRO A 13 -15.59 -14.18 10.79
CA PRO A 13 -14.29 -13.94 10.19
C PRO A 13 -13.23 -14.97 10.59
N GLN A 14 -12.36 -15.33 9.64
CA GLN A 14 -11.10 -16.04 9.91
C GLN A 14 -9.95 -15.05 9.99
N TYR A 15 -8.94 -15.36 10.80
CA TYR A 15 -7.87 -14.42 11.13
C TYR A 15 -6.49 -14.98 10.84
N GLU A 16 -5.59 -14.07 10.48
CA GLU A 16 -4.16 -14.32 10.39
C GLU A 16 -3.40 -13.27 11.21
N SER A 17 -2.33 -13.72 11.88
CA SER A 17 -1.45 -12.85 12.65
C SER A 17 -0.51 -12.07 11.73
N PHE A 18 -0.28 -10.80 12.03
CA PHE A 18 0.71 -10.00 11.32
C PHE A 18 1.49 -9.11 12.27
N THR A 19 2.70 -8.75 11.88
CA THR A 19 3.57 -7.83 12.62
C THR A 19 3.87 -6.56 11.84
N SER A 20 3.77 -6.61 10.51
CA SER A 20 4.16 -5.51 9.64
C SER A 20 3.06 -5.14 8.67
N ILE A 21 3.03 -3.86 8.31
CA ILE A 21 2.16 -3.34 7.26
C ILE A 21 3.01 -2.77 6.13
N GLY A 22 2.45 -2.79 4.92
CA GLY A 22 3.11 -2.38 3.70
C GLY A 22 2.30 -1.36 2.91
N ARG A 23 2.99 -0.38 2.33
CA ARG A 23 2.48 0.46 1.24
C ARG A 23 3.09 -0.02 -0.07
N CYS A 24 2.26 -0.62 -0.92
CA CYS A 24 2.67 -1.12 -2.23
C CYS A 24 2.38 -0.07 -3.29
N ILE A 25 3.39 0.24 -4.12
CA ILE A 25 3.30 1.28 -5.16
C ILE A 25 4.04 0.88 -6.43
N HIS A 26 3.70 1.54 -7.52
CA HIS A 26 4.39 1.41 -8.81
C HIS A 26 5.65 2.27 -8.88
N PHE A 27 6.52 1.99 -9.85
CA PHE A 27 7.78 2.72 -10.03
C PHE A 27 7.61 4.24 -10.16
N ALA A 28 6.58 4.72 -10.86
CA ALA A 28 6.32 6.16 -10.98
C ALA A 28 6.16 6.85 -9.61
N ASP A 29 5.40 6.23 -8.71
CA ASP A 29 5.17 6.76 -7.36
C ASP A 29 6.38 6.51 -6.45
N PHE A 30 7.10 5.39 -6.64
CA PHE A 30 8.35 5.09 -5.95
C PHE A 30 9.42 6.13 -6.21
N HIS A 31 9.59 6.50 -7.47
CA HIS A 31 10.51 7.55 -7.89
C HIS A 31 10.18 8.88 -7.21
N ASP A 32 8.92 9.29 -7.23
CA ASP A 32 8.48 10.54 -6.58
C ASP A 32 8.74 10.52 -5.06
N CYS A 33 8.50 9.38 -4.40
CA CYS A 33 8.79 9.25 -2.97
C CYS A 33 10.30 9.29 -2.70
N TRP A 34 11.10 8.67 -3.57
CA TRP A 34 12.54 8.62 -3.45
C TRP A 34 13.22 9.98 -3.65
N GLU A 35 12.79 10.75 -4.66
CA GLU A 35 13.27 12.11 -4.91
C GLU A 35 12.96 13.02 -3.71
N ARG A 36 11.73 12.93 -3.18
CA ARG A 36 11.26 13.79 -2.09
C ARG A 36 11.74 13.34 -0.70
N LYS A 37 12.21 12.10 -0.57
CA LYS A 37 12.43 11.43 0.72
C LYS A 37 11.18 11.50 1.62
N ASP A 38 10.01 11.43 0.98
CA ASP A 38 8.72 11.68 1.59
C ASP A 38 7.61 10.93 0.86
N PHE A 39 6.61 10.44 1.59
CA PHE A 39 5.49 9.75 0.94
C PHE A 39 4.47 10.73 0.36
N VAL A 40 4.07 10.46 -0.88
CA VAL A 40 2.95 11.16 -1.50
C VAL A 40 1.63 10.66 -0.93
N THR A 41 0.91 11.54 -0.25
CA THR A 41 -0.44 11.30 0.27
C THR A 41 -1.48 11.32 -0.84
N ARG A 42 -2.62 10.67 -0.59
CA ARG A 42 -3.76 10.64 -1.50
C ARG A 42 -5.00 11.10 -0.75
N ARG A 43 -5.90 11.80 -1.44
CA ARG A 43 -7.19 12.14 -0.85
C ARG A 43 -7.95 10.84 -0.51
N LEU A 44 -8.47 10.77 0.71
CA LEU A 44 -9.40 9.72 1.08
C LEU A 44 -10.71 9.97 0.33
N ASN A 45 -10.99 9.11 -0.65
CA ASN A 45 -12.24 9.11 -1.38
C ASN A 45 -13.14 8.03 -0.77
N SER A 46 -14.10 8.47 0.04
CA SER A 46 -15.21 7.64 0.53
C SER A 46 -16.52 8.32 0.15
N THR A 47 -17.48 7.53 -0.35
CA THR A 47 -18.85 7.98 -0.61
C THR A 47 -19.70 8.01 0.66
N ILE A 48 -19.23 7.36 1.72
CA ILE A 48 -19.93 7.21 3.00
C ILE A 48 -19.45 8.26 4.00
N SER A 49 -18.14 8.52 4.05
CA SER A 49 -17.52 9.49 4.95
C SER A 49 -17.02 10.70 4.17
N SER A 50 -17.59 11.88 4.43
CA SER A 50 -17.25 13.14 3.73
C SER A 50 -15.92 13.75 4.17
N CYS A 51 -15.00 12.95 4.69
CA CYS A 51 -13.77 13.45 5.28
C CYS A 51 -12.70 13.71 4.21
N GLY A 52 -12.32 14.98 4.03
CA GLY A 52 -11.29 15.40 3.08
C GLY A 52 -9.85 15.06 3.47
N PHE A 53 -9.62 13.91 4.11
CA PHE A 53 -8.29 13.51 4.61
C PHE A 53 -7.31 13.29 3.47
N GLN A 54 -6.02 13.54 3.74
CA GLN A 54 -4.91 13.12 2.90
C GLN A 54 -4.24 11.95 3.60
N VAL A 55 -4.31 10.76 3.01
CA VAL A 55 -3.93 9.52 3.66
C VAL A 55 -2.86 8.75 2.90
N LEU A 56 -2.15 7.91 3.64
CA LEU A 56 -1.28 6.87 3.13
C LEU A 56 -1.97 5.54 3.33
N TRP A 57 -2.51 4.97 2.25
CA TRP A 57 -3.01 3.61 2.23
C TRP A 57 -1.88 2.59 2.47
N MET A 58 -2.15 1.69 3.40
CA MET A 58 -1.33 0.56 3.81
C MET A 58 -2.21 -0.67 4.00
N ALA A 59 -1.61 -1.85 4.05
CA ALA A 59 -2.29 -3.11 4.39
C ALA A 59 -1.32 -4.02 5.16
N PRO A 60 -1.81 -5.05 5.89
CA PRO A 60 -0.94 -6.12 6.38
C PRO A 60 0.01 -6.62 5.28
N SER A 61 1.30 -6.71 5.57
CA SER A 61 2.32 -7.05 4.57
C SER A 61 2.13 -8.49 4.09
N LYS A 62 2.05 -8.67 2.76
CA LYS A 62 2.11 -9.98 2.10
C LYS A 62 3.57 -10.39 1.87
N THR A 63 3.81 -11.68 1.60
CA THR A 63 5.16 -12.14 1.21
C THR A 63 5.54 -11.54 -0.14
N THR A 64 6.82 -11.21 -0.35
CA THR A 64 7.27 -10.54 -1.60
C THR A 64 7.20 -11.45 -2.82
N THR A 65 7.16 -12.76 -2.58
CA THR A 65 7.03 -13.83 -3.58
C THR A 65 5.59 -14.05 -4.06
N GLU A 66 4.61 -13.60 -3.28
CA GLU A 66 3.22 -13.60 -3.71
C GLU A 66 2.96 -12.48 -4.71
N HIS A 67 2.01 -12.72 -5.62
CA HIS A 67 1.65 -11.69 -6.58
C HIS A 67 1.04 -10.49 -5.87
N ASN A 68 1.70 -9.34 -6.02
CA ASN A 68 1.23 -8.10 -5.45
C ASN A 68 0.50 -7.28 -6.51
N PHE A 69 -0.82 -7.20 -6.41
CA PHE A 69 -1.68 -6.51 -7.39
C PHE A 69 -1.53 -4.97 -7.37
N TYR A 70 -0.84 -4.42 -6.37
CA TYR A 70 -0.79 -2.99 -6.09
C TYR A 70 0.47 -2.29 -6.63
N GLY A 71 1.53 -3.03 -6.95
CA GLY A 71 2.69 -2.49 -7.65
C GLY A 71 4.01 -3.22 -7.40
N ASN A 72 5.09 -2.63 -7.93
CA ASN A 72 6.43 -3.22 -7.98
C ASN A 72 7.23 -3.10 -6.68
N MET A 73 6.95 -2.08 -5.86
CA MET A 73 7.75 -1.75 -4.68
C MET A 73 6.86 -1.70 -3.45
N THR A 74 7.34 -2.21 -2.33
CA THR A 74 6.68 -2.10 -1.03
C THR A 74 7.58 -1.39 -0.03
N PHE A 75 6.98 -0.46 0.71
CA PHE A 75 7.55 0.11 1.92
C PHE A 75 6.89 -0.56 3.13
N THR A 76 7.66 -1.32 3.91
CA THR A 76 7.17 -2.09 5.05
C THR A 76 7.67 -1.49 6.36
N ILE A 77 6.79 -1.37 7.35
CA ILE A 77 7.13 -1.00 8.74
C ILE A 77 6.48 -1.96 9.73
N ASP A 78 7.09 -2.14 10.91
CA ASP A 78 6.42 -2.80 12.03
C ASP A 78 5.17 -2.02 12.45
N PHE A 79 4.05 -2.72 12.62
CA PHE A 79 2.79 -2.06 12.92
C PHE A 79 2.80 -1.39 14.30
N ASN A 80 3.44 -2.00 15.29
CA ASN A 80 3.57 -1.39 16.61
C ASN A 80 4.49 -0.15 16.57
N GLU A 81 5.55 -0.14 15.76
CA GLU A 81 6.37 1.06 15.58
C GLU A 81 5.55 2.23 15.01
N LEU A 82 4.65 1.97 14.04
CA LEU A 82 3.74 3.00 13.55
C LEU A 82 2.74 3.44 14.63
N LEU A 83 2.14 2.52 15.38
CA LEU A 83 1.20 2.86 16.45
C LEU A 83 1.86 3.70 17.55
N ASP A 84 3.11 3.40 17.89
CA ASP A 84 3.89 4.16 18.87
C ASP A 84 4.19 5.58 18.37
N HIS A 85 4.45 5.77 17.07
CA HIS A 85 4.66 7.08 16.46
C HIS A 85 3.39 7.94 16.37
N VAL A 86 2.23 7.33 16.19
CA VAL A 86 0.95 8.01 15.95
C VAL A 86 0.16 8.29 17.25
N ARG A 87 0.78 8.12 18.43
CA ARG A 87 0.07 8.27 19.72
C ARG A 87 -0.55 9.67 19.91
N PRO A 88 -1.81 9.76 20.42
CA PRO A 88 -2.73 8.66 20.67
C PRO A 88 -3.21 8.01 19.37
N ALA A 89 -3.04 6.69 19.23
CA ALA A 89 -3.35 5.98 17.98
C ALA A 89 -4.83 5.61 17.92
N ASN A 90 -5.65 6.50 17.36
CA ASN A 90 -7.08 6.27 17.19
C ASN A 90 -7.34 5.50 15.89
N MET A 91 -8.27 4.54 15.95
CA MET A 91 -8.70 3.75 14.80
C MET A 91 -10.20 3.91 14.57
N TYR A 92 -10.59 4.30 13.36
CA TYR A 92 -11.99 4.48 12.97
C TYR A 92 -12.33 3.70 11.71
N TYR A 93 -13.56 3.23 11.60
CA TYR A 93 -14.07 2.71 10.34
C TYR A 93 -14.24 3.84 9.32
N VAL A 94 -13.82 3.59 8.08
CA VAL A 94 -14.10 4.47 6.94
C VAL A 94 -15.32 3.95 6.19
N ASP A 95 -15.24 2.75 5.65
CA ASP A 95 -16.33 2.05 4.96
C ASP A 95 -15.95 0.59 4.68
N GLN A 96 -16.88 -0.13 4.05
CA GLN A 96 -16.66 -1.43 3.44
C GLN A 96 -16.93 -1.36 1.93
N ILE A 97 -16.13 -2.09 1.17
CA ILE A 97 -16.28 -2.23 -0.27
C ILE A 97 -16.56 -3.70 -0.59
N MET A 98 -17.71 -3.94 -1.20
CA MET A 98 -18.12 -5.26 -1.69
C MET A 98 -17.74 -5.40 -3.16
N PHE A 99 -16.85 -6.35 -3.43
CA PHE A 99 -16.58 -6.83 -4.78
C PHE A 99 -17.28 -8.17 -5.00
N ASN A 100 -17.38 -8.60 -6.26
CA ASN A 100 -17.97 -9.90 -6.59
C ASN A 100 -17.22 -11.08 -5.93
N GLN A 101 -15.91 -10.93 -5.72
CA GLN A 101 -15.02 -12.02 -5.31
C GLN A 101 -14.47 -11.86 -3.89
N HIS A 102 -14.57 -10.68 -3.28
CA HIS A 102 -14.00 -10.39 -1.97
C HIS A 102 -14.66 -9.16 -1.36
N MET A 103 -14.40 -8.95 -0.07
CA MET A 103 -14.78 -7.74 0.67
C MET A 103 -13.52 -7.01 1.12
N VAL A 104 -13.56 -5.69 1.18
CA VAL A 104 -12.52 -4.87 1.78
C VAL A 104 -13.13 -4.07 2.92
N THR A 105 -12.50 -4.08 4.09
CA THR A 105 -12.82 -3.11 5.16
C THR A 105 -11.70 -2.09 5.24
N ARG A 106 -12.06 -0.80 5.16
CA ARG A 106 -11.12 0.31 5.24
C ARG A 106 -11.23 0.98 6.60
N ILE A 107 -10.09 1.16 7.27
CA ILE A 107 -10.01 1.86 8.56
C ILE A 107 -9.06 3.06 8.46
N LEU A 108 -9.26 4.04 9.31
CA LEU A 108 -8.44 5.23 9.48
C LEU A 108 -7.60 5.08 10.74
N LEU A 109 -6.28 5.20 10.63
CA LEU A 109 -5.34 5.36 11.72
C LEU A 109 -4.89 6.82 11.79
N THR A 110 -5.08 7.46 12.95
CA THR A 110 -4.84 8.91 13.09
C THR A 110 -4.58 9.29 14.55
N ARG A 111 -3.83 10.38 14.75
CA ARG A 111 -3.65 11.00 16.08
C ARG A 111 -4.84 11.85 16.52
N HIS A 112 -5.74 12.17 15.59
CA HIS A 112 -6.89 13.04 15.85
C HIS A 112 -8.08 12.27 16.39
N SER A 113 -8.89 12.94 17.21
CA SER A 113 -10.18 12.40 17.65
C SER A 113 -11.28 12.82 16.66
N TYR A 114 -12.03 11.85 16.15
CA TYR A 114 -13.14 12.09 15.23
C TYR A 114 -14.42 11.48 15.81
N PRO A 115 -15.16 12.22 16.67
CA PRO A 115 -16.29 11.68 17.42
C PRO A 115 -17.48 11.24 16.55
N ARG A 116 -17.51 11.66 15.28
CA ARG A 116 -18.55 11.25 14.32
C ARG A 116 -18.25 9.93 13.62
N LEU A 117 -17.02 9.42 13.72
CA LEU A 117 -16.63 8.15 13.11
C LEU A 117 -16.74 7.01 14.13
N LYS A 118 -17.25 5.85 13.69
CA LYS A 118 -17.33 4.64 14.53
C LYS A 118 -15.90 4.14 14.81
N SER A 119 -15.52 4.06 16.08
CA SER A 119 -14.23 3.49 16.48
C SER A 119 -14.16 1.99 16.18
N VAL A 120 -12.98 1.51 15.82
CA VAL A 120 -12.70 0.08 15.67
C VAL A 120 -12.53 -0.54 17.06
N ASN A 121 -13.34 -1.54 17.38
CA ASN A 121 -13.18 -2.31 18.61
C ASN A 121 -12.19 -3.47 18.39
N THR A 122 -10.92 -3.23 18.69
CA THR A 122 -9.84 -4.21 18.48
C THR A 122 -9.92 -5.45 19.38
N SER A 123 -10.88 -5.50 20.32
CA SER A 123 -11.12 -6.68 21.16
C SER A 123 -12.32 -7.51 20.69
N ALA A 124 -13.10 -7.02 19.73
CA ALA A 124 -14.29 -7.71 19.26
C ALA A 124 -13.93 -8.90 18.35
N ALA A 125 -14.72 -9.98 18.45
CA ALA A 125 -14.48 -11.21 17.69
C ALA A 125 -14.71 -11.04 16.18
N ASP A 126 -15.50 -10.05 15.80
CA ASP A 126 -15.98 -9.68 14.47
C ASP A 126 -15.29 -8.44 13.87
N SER A 127 -14.29 -7.88 14.57
CA SER A 127 -13.51 -6.75 14.09
C SER A 127 -12.57 -7.13 12.92
N PRO A 128 -12.44 -6.32 11.86
CA PRO A 128 -11.50 -6.61 10.76
C PRO A 128 -10.03 -6.57 11.21
N LEU A 129 -9.74 -5.93 12.34
CA LEU A 129 -8.44 -5.80 12.97
C LEU A 129 -8.59 -6.03 14.48
N LYS A 130 -7.82 -6.96 15.04
CA LYS A 130 -7.89 -7.30 16.47
C LYS A 130 -6.52 -7.41 17.11
N ALA A 131 -6.46 -7.01 18.37
CA ALA A 131 -5.32 -7.28 19.23
C ALA A 131 -5.40 -8.73 19.71
N THR A 132 -4.28 -9.43 19.69
CA THR A 132 -4.21 -10.81 20.16
C THR A 132 -4.32 -10.83 21.69
N TYR A 133 -5.27 -11.62 22.21
CA TYR A 133 -5.45 -11.76 23.65
C TYR A 133 -4.15 -12.24 24.33
N GLY A 134 -3.75 -11.57 25.41
CA GLY A 134 -2.53 -11.88 26.15
C GLY A 134 -1.22 -11.49 25.47
N SER A 135 -1.26 -10.86 24.29
CA SER A 135 -0.07 -10.35 23.59
C SER A 135 -0.19 -8.84 23.36
N PRO A 136 0.49 -8.00 24.16
CA PRO A 136 0.39 -6.54 24.09
C PRO A 136 0.80 -5.91 22.74
N ARG A 137 1.45 -6.70 21.88
CA ARG A 137 1.96 -6.29 20.56
C ARG A 137 1.53 -7.23 19.43
N GLY A 138 0.64 -8.19 19.74
CA GLY A 138 0.12 -9.14 18.77
C GLY A 138 -1.10 -8.56 18.05
N TRP A 139 -1.10 -8.64 16.72
CA TRP A 139 -2.20 -8.18 15.88
C TRP A 139 -2.64 -9.29 14.93
N GLN A 140 -3.94 -9.33 14.66
CA GLN A 140 -4.52 -10.19 13.65
C GLN A 140 -5.47 -9.38 12.78
N HIS A 141 -5.54 -9.73 11.50
CA HIS A 141 -6.53 -9.16 10.59
C HIS A 141 -7.42 -10.27 10.02
N ALA A 142 -8.64 -9.91 9.66
CA ALA A 142 -9.53 -10.85 8.99
C ALA A 142 -9.04 -11.12 7.56
N THR A 143 -8.93 -12.40 7.19
CA THR A 143 -8.54 -12.89 5.84
C THR A 143 -9.72 -13.42 5.05
N SER A 144 -10.80 -13.80 5.73
CA SER A 144 -12.06 -14.20 5.11
C SER A 144 -13.24 -13.88 6.04
N CYS A 145 -14.44 -13.72 5.47
CA CYS A 145 -15.68 -13.51 6.22
C CYS A 145 -16.91 -14.01 5.45
N SER A 146 -18.01 -14.28 6.17
CA SER A 146 -19.24 -14.82 5.59
C SER A 146 -20.05 -13.69 4.97
N VAL A 147 -20.32 -13.80 3.68
CA VAL A 147 -21.09 -12.85 2.89
C VAL A 147 -22.22 -13.61 2.24
N TYR A 148 -23.46 -13.26 2.59
CA TYR A 148 -24.67 -13.96 2.12
C TYR A 148 -24.59 -15.49 2.31
N GLY A 149 -24.05 -15.93 3.45
CA GLY A 149 -23.91 -17.35 3.80
C GLY A 149 -22.74 -18.08 3.12
N ARG A 150 -21.90 -17.39 2.33
CA ARG A 150 -20.72 -17.96 1.68
C ARG A 150 -19.43 -17.37 2.24
N MET A 151 -18.41 -18.20 2.41
CA MET A 151 -17.09 -17.72 2.81
C MET A 151 -16.44 -16.98 1.64
N GLN A 152 -16.04 -15.73 1.86
CA GLN A 152 -15.35 -14.91 0.87
C GLN A 152 -14.03 -14.37 1.44
N PRO A 153 -12.99 -14.20 0.59
CA PRO A 153 -11.80 -13.45 0.96
C PRO A 153 -12.14 -12.06 1.48
N HIS A 154 -11.38 -11.62 2.47
CA HIS A 154 -11.50 -10.30 3.08
C HIS A 154 -10.12 -9.62 3.11
N GLU A 155 -10.06 -8.35 2.72
CA GLU A 155 -8.86 -7.53 2.84
C GLU A 155 -9.07 -6.38 3.83
N LEU A 156 -8.02 -6.07 4.59
CA LEU A 156 -7.95 -4.90 5.46
C LEU A 156 -7.08 -3.84 4.80
N GLU A 157 -7.63 -2.65 4.58
CA GLU A 157 -6.85 -1.46 4.20
C GLU A 157 -6.84 -0.46 5.36
N ILE A 158 -5.66 0.10 5.62
CA ILE A 158 -5.40 1.06 6.68
C ILE A 158 -5.00 2.38 6.04
N ALA A 159 -5.88 3.37 6.10
CA ALA A 159 -5.56 4.76 5.79
C ALA A 159 -4.84 5.38 6.98
N PHE A 160 -3.55 5.62 6.87
CA PHE A 160 -2.83 6.46 7.83
C PHE A 160 -3.02 7.94 7.47
N ASP A 161 -3.43 8.78 8.42
CA ASP A 161 -3.61 10.24 8.29
C ASP A 161 -2.35 10.97 8.82
N PRO A 162 -1.30 11.14 7.98
CA PRO A 162 -0.06 11.78 8.41
C PRO A 162 -0.24 13.28 8.64
N THR A 163 0.48 13.80 9.62
CA THR A 163 0.58 15.24 9.88
C THR A 163 2.04 15.67 10.01
N GLY A 164 2.34 16.91 9.62
CA GLY A 164 3.70 17.46 9.69
C GLY A 164 4.71 16.55 8.98
N SER A 165 5.71 16.07 9.71
CA SER A 165 6.80 15.25 9.18
C SER A 165 6.55 13.73 9.18
N ASP A 166 5.32 13.28 9.47
CA ASP A 166 4.99 11.86 9.60
C ASP A 166 5.32 11.07 8.31
N SER A 167 4.96 11.60 7.14
CA SER A 167 5.22 10.96 5.85
C SER A 167 6.72 10.74 5.60
N SER A 168 7.57 11.72 5.95
CA SER A 168 9.01 11.63 5.72
C SER A 168 9.70 10.77 6.77
N TRP A 169 9.19 10.80 8.01
CA TRP A 169 9.60 9.86 9.06
C TRP A 169 9.33 8.42 8.61
N LEU A 170 8.11 8.15 8.14
CA LEU A 170 7.69 6.82 7.70
C LEU A 170 8.56 6.34 6.54
N PHE A 171 8.84 7.22 5.56
CA PHE A 171 9.73 6.91 4.44
C PHE A 171 11.11 6.43 4.91
N ARG A 172 11.70 7.10 5.91
CA ARG A 172 13.01 6.72 6.46
C ARG A 172 12.99 5.46 7.31
N LYS A 173 11.85 5.12 7.90
CA LYS A 173 11.70 3.96 8.78
C LYS A 173 11.33 2.69 8.05
N CYS A 174 10.69 2.80 6.89
CA CYS A 174 10.29 1.64 6.13
C CYS A 174 11.50 0.89 5.54
N ARG A 175 11.41 -0.45 5.60
CA ARG A 175 12.21 -1.32 4.73
C ARG A 175 11.60 -1.31 3.33
N ILE A 176 12.44 -1.18 2.32
CA ILE A 176 12.02 -1.21 0.91
C ILE A 176 12.27 -2.60 0.33
N SER A 177 11.29 -3.16 -0.38
CA SER A 177 11.43 -4.42 -1.10
C SER A 177 10.76 -4.36 -2.47
N ALA A 178 11.29 -5.13 -3.42
CA ALA A 178 10.60 -5.39 -4.68
C ALA A 178 9.52 -6.46 -4.48
N ASN A 179 8.46 -6.38 -5.28
CA ASN A 179 7.36 -7.33 -5.30
C ASN A 179 7.30 -8.08 -6.62
N TYR A 180 6.78 -9.30 -6.56
CA TYR A 180 6.41 -10.05 -7.75
C TYR A 180 5.13 -9.47 -8.41
N HIS A 181 5.29 -8.68 -9.47
CA HIS A 181 4.20 -8.05 -10.22
C HIS A 181 4.06 -8.57 -11.66
N SER A 182 4.80 -9.61 -12.05
CA SER A 182 4.88 -10.08 -13.44
C SER A 182 3.57 -10.66 -13.98
N LYS A 183 2.67 -11.08 -13.09
CA LYS A 183 1.35 -11.60 -13.46
C LYS A 183 0.30 -10.52 -13.74
N ALA A 184 0.60 -9.24 -13.54
CA ALA A 184 -0.36 -8.14 -13.61
C ALA A 184 -1.19 -8.07 -14.92
N ASN A 185 -0.67 -8.60 -16.02
CA ASN A 185 -1.33 -8.61 -17.34
C ASN A 185 -1.85 -9.99 -17.76
N THR A 186 -1.89 -10.98 -16.87
CA THR A 186 -2.14 -12.40 -17.24
C THR A 186 -3.60 -12.85 -17.12
N GLY A 187 -4.52 -12.01 -16.63
CA GLY A 187 -5.96 -12.28 -16.65
C GLY A 187 -6.67 -12.16 -15.30
N ALA A 188 -7.90 -12.69 -15.23
CA ALA A 188 -8.97 -12.29 -14.31
C ALA A 188 -8.67 -12.29 -12.79
N TYR A 189 -7.68 -13.05 -12.32
CA TYR A 189 -7.34 -13.16 -10.90
C TYR A 189 -6.02 -12.48 -10.53
N HIS A 190 -5.25 -12.04 -11.52
CA HIS A 190 -3.93 -11.42 -11.36
C HIS A 190 -3.86 -10.13 -12.16
N VAL A 191 -4.63 -9.13 -11.70
CA VAL A 191 -4.75 -7.83 -12.35
C VAL A 191 -4.00 -6.77 -11.57
N CYS A 192 -3.34 -5.83 -12.25
CA CYS A 192 -2.90 -4.61 -11.58
C CYS A 192 -4.11 -3.73 -11.26
N HIS A 193 -4.28 -3.38 -9.99
CA HIS A 193 -5.40 -2.57 -9.53
C HIS A 193 -5.37 -1.15 -10.13
N ARG A 194 -4.18 -0.63 -10.50
CA ARG A 194 -4.01 0.71 -11.06
C ARG A 194 -4.28 0.81 -12.56
N PHE A 195 -3.98 -0.23 -13.34
CA PHE A 195 -4.05 -0.16 -14.80
C PHE A 195 -5.17 -1.04 -15.36
N ASN A 196 -5.21 -2.32 -14.98
CA ASN A 196 -6.12 -3.29 -15.57
C ASN A 196 -7.59 -3.05 -15.16
N ASN A 197 -7.83 -2.52 -13.96
CA ASN A 197 -9.18 -2.08 -13.55
C ASN A 197 -9.75 -0.96 -14.42
N PHE A 198 -8.89 -0.25 -15.17
CA PHE A 198 -9.27 0.83 -16.09
C PHE A 198 -9.08 0.44 -17.56
N GLY A 199 -8.97 -0.86 -17.86
CA GLY A 199 -8.85 -1.37 -19.22
C GLY A 199 -7.48 -1.16 -19.87
N ALA A 200 -6.48 -0.71 -19.12
CA ALA A 200 -5.11 -0.54 -19.60
C ALA A 200 -4.21 -1.69 -19.13
N GLN A 201 -3.23 -2.08 -19.95
CA GLN A 201 -2.19 -3.01 -19.49
C GLN A 201 -1.23 -2.29 -18.54
N CYS A 202 -0.79 -2.98 -17.49
CA CYS A 202 0.25 -2.48 -16.61
C CYS A 202 1.59 -2.43 -17.37
N PRO A 203 2.23 -1.26 -17.54
CA PRO A 203 3.51 -1.16 -18.21
C PRO A 203 4.65 -1.78 -17.38
N HIS A 204 4.42 -2.02 -16.10
CA HIS A 204 5.44 -2.52 -15.15
C HIS A 204 5.13 -3.93 -14.64
N SER A 205 4.52 -4.78 -15.47
CA SER A 205 4.32 -6.20 -15.16
C SER A 205 5.66 -6.94 -15.12
N LEU A 206 6.38 -6.80 -14.00
CA LEU A 206 7.75 -7.24 -13.80
C LEU A 206 7.84 -8.14 -12.57
N ASP A 207 8.73 -9.12 -12.61
CA ASP A 207 9.09 -9.89 -11.42
C ASP A 207 9.92 -9.04 -10.45
N ASP A 208 10.10 -9.57 -9.25
CA ASP A 208 10.87 -8.96 -8.18
C ASP A 208 12.35 -8.85 -8.53
N GLU A 209 12.94 -9.86 -9.20
CA GLU A 209 14.34 -9.83 -9.61
C GLU A 209 14.65 -8.68 -10.58
N SER A 210 13.84 -8.53 -11.63
CA SER A 210 13.94 -7.43 -12.60
C SER A 210 13.78 -6.08 -11.89
N SER A 211 12.84 -5.99 -10.95
CA SER A 211 12.61 -4.79 -10.17
C SER A 211 13.83 -4.42 -9.32
N VAL A 212 14.44 -5.40 -8.65
CA VAL A 212 15.69 -5.21 -7.88
C VAL A 212 16.83 -4.76 -8.78
N ARG A 213 16.99 -5.38 -9.96
CA ARG A 213 18.04 -4.99 -10.93
C ARG A 213 17.89 -3.54 -11.37
N ILE A 214 16.68 -3.10 -11.69
CA ILE A 214 16.40 -1.70 -12.08
C ILE A 214 16.82 -0.74 -10.96
N ILE A 215 16.39 -1.00 -9.72
CA ILE A 215 16.73 -0.12 -8.59
C ILE A 215 18.23 -0.09 -8.32
N ARG A 216 18.91 -1.24 -8.36
CA ARG A 216 20.37 -1.31 -8.17
C ARG A 216 21.14 -0.55 -9.24
N SER A 217 20.78 -0.75 -10.52
CA SER A 217 21.39 -0.02 -11.63
C SER A 217 21.16 1.48 -11.51
N TRP A 218 19.95 1.90 -11.13
CA TRP A 218 19.61 3.31 -10.92
C TRP A 218 20.44 3.94 -9.79
N VAL A 219 20.46 3.34 -8.60
CA VAL A 219 21.21 3.87 -7.44
C VAL A 219 22.70 3.96 -7.76
N LYS A 220 23.27 2.93 -8.38
CA LYS A 220 24.68 2.93 -8.80
C LYS A 220 24.98 4.08 -9.77
N ALA A 221 24.13 4.29 -10.78
CA ALA A 221 24.31 5.36 -11.75
C ALA A 221 24.19 6.76 -11.12
N LEU A 222 23.34 6.93 -10.09
CA LEU A 222 23.27 8.17 -9.33
C LEU A 222 24.57 8.44 -8.55
N GLU A 223 25.11 7.44 -7.86
CA GLU A 223 26.37 7.56 -7.12
C GLU A 223 27.57 7.87 -8.05
N GLU A 224 27.55 7.36 -9.28
CA GLU A 224 28.56 7.66 -10.30
C GLU A 224 28.43 9.09 -10.85
N ASN A 225 27.20 9.58 -11.05
CA ASN A 225 26.94 10.96 -11.49
C ASN A 225 27.34 11.98 -10.43
N GLU A 226 27.09 11.72 -9.14
CA GLU A 226 27.51 12.60 -8.04
C GLU A 226 29.04 12.76 -7.96
N LYS A 227 29.79 11.72 -8.36
CA LYS A 227 31.27 11.77 -8.40
C LYS A 227 31.80 12.56 -9.61
N ASN A 228 31.01 12.68 -10.67
CA ASN A 228 31.41 13.27 -11.95
C ASN A 228 30.85 14.70 -12.13
N VAL A 229 31.04 15.56 -11.12
CA VAL A 229 30.51 16.95 -10.99
C VAL A 229 30.79 17.88 -12.21
N SER A 230 31.60 17.46 -13.18
CA SER A 230 31.92 18.24 -14.39
C SER A 230 31.02 18.01 -15.60
N THR A 231 30.12 17.02 -15.58
CA THR A 231 29.15 16.78 -16.67
C THR A 231 27.74 17.21 -16.26
N SER A 232 27.01 17.82 -17.19
CA SER A 232 25.60 18.23 -17.04
C SER A 232 24.82 17.17 -16.28
N ALA A 233 24.40 17.47 -15.04
CA ALA A 233 23.62 16.56 -14.22
C ALA A 233 22.39 16.11 -15.01
N LYS A 234 22.33 14.82 -15.36
CA LYS A 234 21.11 14.23 -15.92
C LYS A 234 20.03 14.30 -14.84
N ALA A 235 18.79 14.59 -15.24
CA ALA A 235 17.69 14.51 -14.29
C ALA A 235 17.61 13.07 -13.74
N ASP A 236 17.33 12.91 -12.45
CA ASP A 236 17.22 11.61 -11.76
C ASP A 236 16.33 10.63 -12.56
N ARG A 237 15.22 11.14 -13.10
CA ARG A 237 14.28 10.41 -13.96
C ARG A 237 14.90 9.85 -15.23
N ASP A 238 15.80 10.58 -15.87
CA ASP A 238 16.46 10.11 -17.08
C ASP A 238 17.40 8.96 -16.74
N VAL A 239 18.06 9.03 -15.58
CA VAL A 239 18.90 7.94 -15.06
C VAL A 239 18.04 6.71 -14.76
N PHE A 240 16.90 6.90 -14.09
CA PHE A 240 15.95 5.81 -13.85
C PHE A 240 15.44 5.18 -15.15
N ALA A 241 15.03 6.00 -16.13
CA ALA A 241 14.52 5.52 -17.40
C ALA A 241 15.55 4.71 -18.18
N LEU A 242 16.83 5.12 -18.14
CA LEU A 242 17.94 4.36 -18.73
C LEU A 242 18.13 3.01 -18.04
N ALA A 243 18.16 2.98 -16.71
CA ALA A 243 18.27 1.74 -15.94
C ALA A 243 17.08 0.80 -16.21
N TYR A 244 15.87 1.35 -16.32
CA TYR A 244 14.67 0.61 -16.68
C TYR A 244 14.79 -0.01 -18.08
N LYS A 245 15.23 0.77 -19.07
CA LYS A 245 15.42 0.31 -20.45
C LYS A 245 16.51 -0.74 -20.57
N GLU A 246 17.61 -0.59 -19.84
CA GLU A 246 18.70 -1.56 -19.82
C GLU A 246 18.24 -2.93 -19.32
N VAL A 247 17.43 -2.97 -18.26
CA VAL A 247 16.97 -4.23 -17.67
C VAL A 247 15.82 -4.85 -18.47
N THR A 248 14.89 -4.03 -18.96
CA THR A 248 13.63 -4.54 -19.55
C THR A 248 13.61 -4.57 -21.07
N GLY A 249 14.54 -3.85 -21.73
CA GLY A 249 14.50 -3.58 -23.17
C GLY A 249 13.37 -2.64 -23.60
N LYS A 250 12.61 -2.04 -22.67
CA LYS A 250 11.43 -1.21 -22.93
C LYS A 250 11.65 0.22 -22.47
N GLU A 251 11.00 1.17 -23.14
CA GLU A 251 10.95 2.54 -22.65
C GLU A 251 10.20 2.62 -21.32
N TYR A 252 10.70 3.45 -20.41
CA TYR A 252 10.05 3.67 -19.13
C TYR A 252 8.76 4.47 -19.31
N ASP A 253 7.63 3.83 -18.99
CA ASP A 253 6.32 4.46 -19.05
C ASP A 253 5.95 5.10 -17.71
N ASN A 254 5.99 6.42 -17.65
CA ASN A 254 5.60 7.19 -16.47
C ASN A 254 4.10 7.55 -16.47
N ARG A 255 3.29 7.01 -17.40
CA ARG A 255 1.84 7.18 -17.39
C ARG A 255 1.30 6.49 -16.14
N GLY A 256 0.77 7.29 -15.22
CA GLY A 256 0.25 6.81 -13.94
C GLY A 256 0.29 7.84 -12.81
N ARG A 257 1.08 8.91 -12.94
CA ARG A 257 1.02 10.02 -11.97
C ARG A 257 -0.42 10.53 -11.82
N GLY A 258 -0.97 10.40 -10.61
CA GLY A 258 -2.21 11.08 -10.25
C GLY A 258 -3.50 10.25 -10.31
N PHE A 259 -3.43 8.94 -10.55
CA PHE A 259 -4.56 8.05 -10.22
C PHE A 259 -4.57 7.71 -8.73
#